data_AF-A0A8T4ZGA2-F1
#
_entry.id   AF-A0A8T4ZGA2-F1
#
_cell.length_a   1.000
_cell.length_b   1.000
_cell.length_c   1.000
_cell.angle_alpha   90.00
_cell.angle_beta   90.00
_cell.angle_gamma   90.00
#
_symmetry.space_group_name_H-M   'P 1'
#
loop_
_entity.id
_entity.type
_entity.pdbx_description
1 polymer ?
#
loop_
_entity_poly.entity_id
_entity_poly.type
_entity_poly.pdbx_seq_one_letter_code
_entity_poly.pdbx_strand_id
1 'polypeptide(L)'
;MKLSLTDQPDEFYRGKTVLVRVDFNVPIRDGNVEDDYRIRSSIPTIEYLSSRGAKVILASHLGRPGGRRDLKASLKPVFERLKDLMLGRNIRWVDDCVGPEADAAKKNLRPGEILLLENLRFHPGEEENDEEFSRSLSSLAEIYVNEAFSASHRKHSSTYGAPTLIEHRLAGLQLKKELKYLTKIRDEPDEPFILIVGGLKIYDKIDALKRLIGKAEKVLIGVSS
;
A
#
# COMPACT_ATOMS: atom_id res chain seq x y z
N MET A 1 19.16 5.67 -0.77
CA MET A 1 18.15 4.59 -0.79
C MET A 1 17.21 4.83 0.39
N LYS A 2 15.88 4.77 0.23
CA LYS A 2 14.99 4.79 1.40
C LYS A 2 15.19 3.47 2.16
N LEU A 3 15.25 3.52 3.49
CA LEU A 3 15.36 2.33 4.33
C LEU A 3 14.19 1.39 4.04
N SER A 4 14.45 0.09 3.98
CA SER A 4 13.46 -0.97 3.84
C SER A 4 13.34 -1.76 5.14
N LEU A 5 12.24 -2.49 5.24
CA LEU A 5 11.99 -3.40 6.36
C LEU A 5 13.03 -4.52 6.53
N THR A 6 13.77 -4.87 5.46
CA THR A 6 14.87 -5.84 5.57
C THR A 6 16.18 -5.23 6.08
N ASP A 7 16.24 -3.91 6.20
CA ASP A 7 17.46 -3.20 6.58
C ASP A 7 17.52 -2.96 8.10
N GLN A 8 16.48 -3.39 8.83
CA GLN A 8 16.41 -3.38 10.29
C GLN A 8 16.53 -4.81 10.82
N PRO A 9 17.09 -5.01 12.02
CA PRO A 9 17.19 -6.33 12.59
C PRO A 9 15.80 -6.83 13.06
N ASP A 10 15.61 -8.14 13.17
CA ASP A 10 14.29 -8.74 13.41
C ASP A 10 13.64 -8.26 14.72
N GLU A 11 14.42 -8.04 15.78
CA GLU A 11 13.95 -7.53 17.07
C GLU A 11 13.39 -6.11 17.01
N PHE A 12 13.72 -5.33 15.98
CA PHE A 12 13.22 -3.98 15.78
C PHE A 12 11.68 -3.93 15.73
N TYR A 13 11.06 -5.00 15.24
CA TYR A 13 9.61 -5.10 15.04
C TYR A 13 8.85 -5.70 16.22
N ARG A 14 9.54 -6.41 17.12
CA ARG A 14 8.91 -7.24 18.14
C ARG A 14 8.07 -6.40 19.10
N GLY A 15 6.77 -6.68 19.15
CA GLY A 15 5.82 -5.99 20.03
C GLY A 15 5.40 -4.59 19.58
N LYS A 16 6.08 -4.01 18.59
CA LYS A 16 5.77 -2.68 18.06
C LYS A 16 4.56 -2.70 17.15
N THR A 17 3.84 -1.59 17.12
CA THR A 17 2.71 -1.40 16.21
C THR A 17 3.18 -0.81 14.89
N VAL A 18 2.84 -1.46 13.78
CA VAL A 18 3.30 -1.09 12.44
C VAL A 18 2.09 -0.77 11.56
N LEU A 19 2.00 0.47 11.08
CA LEU A 19 1.02 0.87 10.07
C LEU A 19 1.59 0.55 8.69
N VAL A 20 0.95 -0.38 7.98
CA VAL A 20 1.33 -0.80 6.63
C VAL A 20 0.33 -0.25 5.63
N ARG A 21 0.76 0.69 4.79
CA ARG A 21 -0.04 1.20 3.68
C ARG A 21 0.07 0.24 2.50
N VAL A 22 -0.99 -0.55 2.27
CA VAL A 22 -1.07 -1.56 1.18
C VAL A 22 -1.99 -1.09 0.07
N ASP A 23 -1.83 -1.60 -1.16
CA ASP A 23 -2.75 -1.31 -2.27
C ASP A 23 -3.75 -2.44 -2.46
N PHE A 24 -4.85 -2.44 -1.70
CA PHE A 24 -5.97 -3.38 -1.88
C PHE A 24 -7.10 -2.83 -2.76
N ASN A 25 -6.80 -1.89 -3.65
CA ASN A 25 -7.78 -1.43 -4.62
C ASN A 25 -7.95 -2.48 -5.74
N VAL A 26 -8.79 -3.48 -5.48
CA VAL A 26 -9.06 -4.65 -6.33
C VAL A 26 -10.48 -4.60 -6.93
N PRO A 27 -10.74 -5.24 -8.08
CA PRO A 27 -12.09 -5.33 -8.60
C PRO A 27 -12.98 -6.20 -7.70
N ILE A 28 -14.14 -5.66 -7.34
CA ILE A 28 -15.18 -6.38 -6.58
C ILE A 28 -16.38 -6.63 -7.51
N ARG A 29 -16.84 -7.88 -7.56
CA ARG A 29 -18.08 -8.28 -8.25
C ARG A 29 -18.92 -9.13 -7.32
N ASP A 30 -20.20 -8.79 -7.19
CA ASP A 30 -21.17 -9.50 -6.35
C ASP A 30 -20.66 -9.76 -4.93
N GLY A 31 -19.99 -8.75 -4.34
CA GLY A 31 -19.43 -8.81 -2.98
C GLY A 31 -18.15 -9.64 -2.85
N ASN A 32 -17.56 -10.12 -3.94
CA ASN A 32 -16.36 -10.96 -3.95
C ASN A 32 -15.19 -10.29 -4.70
N VAL A 33 -13.97 -10.59 -4.27
CA VAL A 33 -12.74 -10.16 -4.98
C VAL A 33 -12.58 -10.98 -6.26
N GLU A 34 -12.60 -10.32 -7.41
CA GLU A 34 -12.46 -11.00 -8.72
C GLU A 34 -10.99 -11.29 -9.07
N ASP A 35 -10.08 -10.36 -8.73
CA ASP A 35 -8.63 -10.50 -8.89
C ASP A 35 -7.94 -10.09 -7.58
N ASP A 36 -7.27 -11.05 -6.95
CA ASP A 36 -6.61 -10.88 -5.65
C ASP A 36 -5.09 -10.63 -5.75
N TYR A 37 -4.55 -10.40 -6.96
CA TYR A 37 -3.12 -10.21 -7.19
C TYR A 37 -2.51 -9.17 -6.24
N ARG A 38 -3.18 -8.03 -6.06
CA ARG A 38 -2.69 -6.96 -5.18
C ARG A 38 -2.72 -7.31 -3.69
N ILE A 39 -3.65 -8.18 -3.29
CA ILE A 39 -3.71 -8.70 -1.93
C ILE A 39 -2.51 -9.62 -1.73
N ARG A 40 -2.34 -10.61 -2.63
CA ARG A 40 -1.23 -11.58 -2.59
C ARG A 40 0.15 -10.92 -2.63
N SER A 41 0.32 -9.86 -3.42
CA SER A 41 1.61 -9.17 -3.53
C SER A 41 2.05 -8.50 -2.23
N SER A 42 1.11 -8.17 -1.34
CA SER A 42 1.41 -7.56 -0.03
C SER A 42 1.63 -8.59 1.08
N ILE A 43 1.13 -9.83 0.91
CA ILE A 43 1.25 -10.91 1.92
C ILE A 43 2.69 -11.13 2.39
N PRO A 44 3.74 -11.17 1.54
CA PRO A 44 5.11 -11.36 2.00
C PRO A 44 5.56 -10.36 3.05
N THR A 45 5.15 -9.09 2.93
CA THR A 45 5.46 -8.05 3.90
C THR A 45 4.65 -8.18 5.18
N ILE A 46 3.36 -8.51 5.06
CA ILE A 46 2.48 -8.74 6.21
C ILE A 46 3.01 -9.91 7.04
N GLU A 47 3.35 -11.02 6.38
CA GLU A 47 3.96 -12.21 6.98
C GLU A 47 5.33 -11.90 7.61
N TYR A 48 6.17 -11.13 6.92
CA TYR A 48 7.48 -10.72 7.45
C TYR A 48 7.33 -10.02 8.80
N LEU A 49 6.42 -9.06 8.91
CA LEU A 49 6.20 -8.28 10.12
C LEU A 49 5.49 -9.10 11.21
N SER A 50 4.42 -9.80 10.85
CA SER A 50 3.62 -10.62 11.78
C SER A 50 4.46 -11.75 12.40
N SER A 51 5.25 -12.46 11.60
CA SER A 51 6.13 -13.54 12.10
C SER A 51 7.22 -13.06 13.06
N ARG A 52 7.60 -11.77 12.99
CA ARG A 52 8.54 -11.11 13.90
C ARG A 52 7.87 -10.53 15.15
N GLY A 53 6.58 -10.79 15.34
CA GLY A 53 5.81 -10.35 16.50
C GLY A 53 5.40 -8.88 16.45
N ALA A 54 5.40 -8.25 15.27
CA ALA A 54 4.79 -6.93 15.10
C ALA A 54 3.28 -7.01 15.27
N LYS A 55 2.66 -5.93 15.74
CA LYS A 55 1.20 -5.73 15.67
C LYS A 55 0.91 -4.99 14.38
N VAL A 56 0.37 -5.68 13.37
CA VAL A 56 0.27 -5.14 12.01
C VAL A 56 -1.08 -4.48 11.80
N ILE A 57 -1.09 -3.19 11.46
CA ILE A 57 -2.29 -2.46 11.06
C ILE A 57 -2.22 -2.18 9.56
N LEU A 58 -3.13 -2.75 8.79
CA LEU A 58 -3.24 -2.58 7.35
C LEU A 58 -4.20 -1.43 7.04
N ALA A 59 -3.75 -0.51 6.19
CA ALA A 59 -4.56 0.60 5.71
C ALA A 59 -4.56 0.61 4.18
N SER A 60 -5.74 0.73 3.58
CA SER A 60 -5.91 0.78 2.13
C SER A 60 -7.10 1.65 1.75
N HIS A 61 -7.21 1.92 0.46
CA HIS A 61 -8.43 2.42 -0.14
C HIS A 61 -9.03 1.39 -1.10
N LEU A 62 -10.31 1.54 -1.39
CA LEU A 62 -11.00 0.84 -2.47
C LEU A 62 -11.86 1.85 -3.24
N GLY A 63 -11.71 1.87 -4.56
CA GLY A 63 -12.46 2.80 -5.41
C GLY A 63 -12.24 4.28 -5.07
N ARG A 64 -13.27 5.09 -5.31
CA ARG A 64 -13.29 6.54 -5.07
C ARG A 64 -14.66 6.97 -4.52
N PRO A 65 -14.96 6.64 -3.26
CA PRO A 65 -16.27 6.91 -2.66
C PRO A 65 -16.49 8.39 -2.27
N GLY A 66 -15.49 9.26 -2.46
CA GLY A 66 -15.62 10.71 -2.30
C GLY A 66 -15.87 11.15 -0.86
N GLY A 67 -15.21 10.52 0.11
CA GLY A 67 -15.33 10.89 1.54
C GLY A 67 -16.66 10.48 2.17
N ARG A 68 -17.36 9.51 1.59
CA ARG A 68 -18.64 8.99 2.11
C ARG A 68 -18.56 7.49 2.28
N ARG A 69 -19.24 6.95 3.30
CA ARG A 69 -19.38 5.50 3.46
C ARG A 69 -20.25 4.96 2.34
N ASP A 70 -19.73 3.98 1.62
CA ASP A 70 -20.42 3.25 0.56
C ASP A 70 -20.11 1.77 0.70
N LEU A 71 -21.13 0.93 0.93
CA LEU A 71 -20.97 -0.51 1.08
C LEU A 71 -20.29 -1.15 -0.13
N LYS A 72 -20.46 -0.60 -1.33
CA LYS A 72 -19.81 -1.09 -2.56
C LYS A 72 -18.30 -0.84 -2.57
N ALA A 73 -17.83 0.11 -1.77
CA ALA A 73 -16.43 0.45 -1.62
C ALA A 73 -15.87 0.06 -0.24
N SER A 74 -16.59 -0.75 0.54
CA SER A 74 -16.06 -1.30 1.80
C SER A 74 -14.92 -2.29 1.51
N LEU A 75 -13.92 -2.33 2.41
CA LEU A 75 -12.86 -3.33 2.39
C LEU A 75 -13.30 -4.68 2.98
N LYS A 76 -14.55 -4.86 3.39
CA LYS A 76 -15.04 -6.12 3.95
C LYS A 76 -14.82 -7.34 3.04
N PRO A 77 -15.09 -7.29 1.72
CA PRO A 77 -14.75 -8.39 0.81
C PRO A 77 -13.24 -8.70 0.76
N VAL A 78 -12.41 -7.66 0.85
CA VAL A 78 -10.95 -7.79 0.88
C VAL A 78 -10.51 -8.44 2.18
N PHE A 79 -11.12 -8.10 3.32
CA PHE A 79 -10.87 -8.73 4.62
C PHE A 79 -11.12 -10.23 4.57
N GLU A 80 -12.28 -10.66 4.05
CA GLU A 80 -12.61 -12.09 3.95
C GLU A 80 -11.63 -12.80 3.01
N ARG A 81 -11.29 -12.20 1.86
CA ARG A 81 -10.29 -12.78 0.96
C ARG A 81 -8.91 -12.88 1.62
N LEU A 82 -8.48 -11.86 2.36
CA LEU A 82 -7.20 -11.88 3.07
C LEU A 82 -7.14 -13.01 4.10
N LYS A 83 -8.24 -13.26 4.81
CA LYS A 83 -8.35 -14.40 5.75
C LYS A 83 -8.21 -15.75 5.04
N ASP A 84 -8.84 -15.93 3.90
CA ASP A 84 -8.72 -17.16 3.11
C ASP A 84 -7.27 -17.41 2.65
N LEU A 85 -6.54 -16.34 2.32
CA LEU A 85 -5.17 -16.42 1.82
C LEU A 85 -4.13 -16.63 2.93
N MET A 86 -4.42 -16.22 4.16
CA MET A 86 -3.50 -16.25 5.30
C MET A 86 -4.01 -17.18 6.41
N LEU A 87 -4.29 -18.44 6.04
CA LEU A 87 -4.79 -19.45 6.97
C LEU A 87 -3.87 -19.60 8.19
N GLY A 88 -4.47 -19.64 9.38
CA GLY A 88 -3.76 -19.75 10.65
C GLY A 88 -3.26 -18.41 11.22
N ARG A 89 -3.41 -17.29 10.50
CA ARG A 89 -3.15 -15.94 11.04
C ARG A 89 -4.41 -15.36 11.67
N ASN A 90 -4.23 -14.65 12.79
CA ASN A 90 -5.33 -13.92 13.41
C ASN A 90 -5.45 -12.53 12.77
N ILE A 91 -6.46 -12.38 11.91
CA ILE A 91 -6.76 -11.14 11.20
C ILE A 91 -8.08 -10.58 11.74
N ARG A 92 -8.01 -9.36 12.26
CA ARG A 92 -9.13 -8.60 12.81
C ARG A 92 -9.63 -7.56 11.81
N TRP A 93 -10.88 -7.17 11.98
CA TRP A 93 -11.56 -6.13 11.23
C TRP A 93 -12.02 -5.04 12.20
N VAL A 94 -12.05 -3.80 11.72
CA VAL A 94 -12.71 -2.67 12.38
C VAL A 94 -13.47 -1.87 11.33
N ASP A 95 -14.65 -1.39 11.70
CA ASP A 95 -15.57 -0.70 10.79
C ASP A 95 -15.17 0.76 10.51
N ASP A 96 -14.06 1.25 11.06
CA ASP A 96 -13.51 2.57 10.77
C ASP A 96 -11.97 2.54 10.76
N CYS A 97 -11.33 3.55 10.16
CA CYS A 97 -9.87 3.68 10.13
C CYS A 97 -9.30 4.66 11.15
N VAL A 98 -10.15 5.45 11.81
CA VAL A 98 -9.77 6.42 12.85
C VAL A 98 -10.83 6.48 13.95
N GLY A 99 -10.53 7.17 15.05
CA GLY A 99 -11.46 7.39 16.15
C GLY A 99 -11.53 6.21 17.15
N PRO A 100 -12.51 6.25 18.08
CA PRO A 100 -12.54 5.38 19.25
C PRO A 100 -12.54 3.88 18.93
N GLU A 101 -13.19 3.47 17.84
CA GLU A 101 -13.23 2.06 17.41
C GLU A 101 -11.88 1.57 16.92
N ALA A 102 -11.18 2.37 16.10
CA ALA A 102 -9.84 2.06 15.62
C ALA A 102 -8.82 2.05 16.79
N ASP A 103 -8.94 2.99 17.73
CA ASP A 103 -8.09 3.05 18.92
C ASP A 103 -8.29 1.84 19.83
N ALA A 104 -9.54 1.44 20.04
CA ALA A 104 -9.87 0.24 20.81
C ALA A 104 -9.37 -1.04 20.11
N ALA A 105 -9.53 -1.14 18.79
CA ALA A 105 -9.03 -2.26 18.01
C ALA A 105 -7.49 -2.37 18.08
N LYS A 106 -6.77 -1.25 17.93
CA LYS A 106 -5.32 -1.15 18.14
C LYS A 106 -4.93 -1.60 19.55
N LYS A 107 -5.58 -1.09 20.58
CA LYS A 107 -5.25 -1.40 21.98
C LYS A 107 -5.34 -2.90 22.28
N ASN A 108 -6.30 -3.57 21.65
CA ASN A 108 -6.54 -5.01 21.81
C ASN A 108 -5.71 -5.89 20.86
N LEU A 109 -4.93 -5.29 19.94
CA LEU A 109 -4.11 -6.02 18.99
C LEU A 109 -2.89 -6.64 19.67
N ARG A 110 -2.74 -7.95 19.57
CA ARG A 110 -1.64 -8.70 20.19
C ARG A 110 -0.45 -8.84 19.24
N PRO A 111 0.79 -9.02 19.75
CA PRO A 111 1.95 -9.29 18.92
C PRO A 111 1.70 -10.43 17.92
N GLY A 112 2.02 -10.20 16.65
CA GLY A 112 1.78 -11.14 15.55
C GLY A 112 0.38 -11.09 14.94
N GLU A 113 -0.57 -10.40 15.56
CA GLU A 113 -1.91 -10.22 14.99
C GLU A 113 -1.93 -9.10 13.94
N ILE A 114 -2.91 -9.20 13.04
CA ILE A 114 -3.13 -8.29 11.93
C ILE A 114 -4.50 -7.63 12.12
N LEU A 115 -4.61 -6.33 11.88
CA LEU A 115 -5.84 -5.55 11.86
C LEU A 115 -6.00 -4.91 10.49
N LEU A 116 -7.10 -5.14 9.79
CA LEU A 116 -7.47 -4.37 8.60
C LEU A 116 -8.45 -3.26 8.99
N LEU A 117 -8.05 -2.02 8.72
CA LEU A 117 -8.90 -0.84 8.83
C LEU A 117 -9.89 -0.78 7.66
N GLU A 118 -11.02 -0.10 7.87
CA GLU A 118 -11.94 0.23 6.78
C GLU A 118 -11.32 1.25 5.80
N ASN A 119 -11.96 1.40 4.64
CA ASN A 119 -11.51 2.22 3.52
C ASN A 119 -11.17 3.65 3.93
N LEU A 120 -9.88 4.00 3.78
CA LEU A 120 -9.36 5.34 4.08
C LEU A 120 -10.13 6.47 3.38
N ARG A 121 -10.64 6.22 2.16
CA ARG A 121 -11.36 7.23 1.37
C ARG A 121 -12.82 7.42 1.79
N PHE A 122 -13.30 6.71 2.81
CA PHE A 122 -14.54 7.10 3.49
C PHE A 122 -14.39 8.39 4.28
N HIS A 123 -13.14 8.81 4.55
CA HIS A 123 -12.84 10.11 5.13
C HIS A 123 -12.31 11.05 4.04
N PRO A 124 -12.90 12.25 3.85
CA PRO A 124 -12.42 13.21 2.85
C PRO A 124 -10.97 13.61 3.09
N GLY A 125 -10.56 13.67 4.36
CA GLY A 125 -9.22 14.01 4.79
C GLY A 125 -8.10 13.15 4.16
N GLU A 126 -8.38 11.91 3.75
CA GLU A 126 -7.40 11.07 3.05
C GLU A 126 -6.93 11.70 1.73
N GLU A 127 -7.85 12.17 0.89
CA GLU A 127 -7.50 12.73 -0.43
C GLU A 127 -7.04 14.19 -0.33
N GLU A 128 -7.50 14.91 0.69
CA GLU A 128 -7.13 16.30 0.98
C GLU A 128 -5.77 16.43 1.69
N ASN A 129 -5.15 15.32 2.08
CA ASN A 129 -3.95 15.30 2.90
C ASN A 129 -4.13 16.10 4.21
N ASP A 130 -5.31 15.92 4.82
CA ASP A 130 -5.70 16.62 6.02
C ASP A 130 -4.76 16.29 7.20
N GLU A 131 -4.44 17.31 7.98
CA GLU A 131 -3.48 17.22 9.07
C GLU A 131 -4.03 16.43 10.25
N GLU A 132 -5.30 16.63 10.61
CA GLU A 132 -5.93 15.94 11.74
C GLU A 132 -6.12 14.45 11.44
N PHE A 133 -6.56 14.13 10.22
CA PHE A 133 -6.66 12.75 9.75
C PHE A 133 -5.27 12.08 9.68
N SER A 134 -4.25 12.81 9.23
CA SER A 134 -2.85 12.34 9.24
C SER A 134 -2.35 12.05 10.66
N ARG A 135 -2.62 12.95 11.61
CA ARG A 135 -2.28 12.76 13.03
C ARG A 135 -2.99 11.54 13.60
N SER A 136 -4.28 11.38 13.29
CA SER A 136 -5.09 10.24 13.73
C SER A 136 -4.55 8.91 13.19
N LEU A 137 -4.16 8.83 11.92
CA LEU A 137 -3.52 7.64 11.37
C LEU A 137 -2.13 7.41 11.98
N SER A 138 -1.33 8.46 12.16
CA SER A 138 0.02 8.32 12.71
C SER A 138 0.02 7.86 14.17
N SER A 139 -0.99 8.26 14.95
CA SER A 139 -1.11 7.87 16.35
C SER A 139 -1.34 6.37 16.50
N LEU A 140 -1.78 5.67 15.44
CA LEU A 140 -2.03 4.23 15.46
C LEU A 140 -0.75 3.39 15.52
N ALA A 141 0.42 3.91 15.17
CA ALA A 141 1.63 3.11 15.02
C ALA A 141 2.93 3.82 15.42
N GLU A 142 3.95 3.01 15.70
CA GLU A 142 5.31 3.45 15.99
C GLU A 142 6.19 3.42 14.72
N ILE A 143 5.84 2.56 13.78
CA ILE A 143 6.56 2.38 12.51
C ILE A 143 5.56 2.48 11.36
N TYR A 144 5.96 3.17 10.30
CA TYR A 144 5.23 3.22 9.04
C TYR A 144 5.95 2.40 7.98
N VAL A 145 5.19 1.56 7.27
CA VAL A 145 5.67 0.80 6.10
C VAL A 145 4.81 1.18 4.89
N ASN A 146 5.45 1.66 3.83
CA ASN A 146 4.77 1.88 2.55
C ASN A 146 4.94 0.65 1.65
N GLU A 147 3.85 -0.04 1.37
CA GLU A 147 3.77 -1.15 0.41
C GLU A 147 2.93 -0.79 -0.84
N ALA A 148 2.36 0.41 -0.88
CA ALA A 148 1.48 0.87 -1.96
C ALA A 148 2.24 1.72 -2.98
N PHE A 149 3.08 1.09 -3.80
CA PHE A 149 3.83 1.80 -4.86
C PHE A 149 2.91 2.60 -5.78
N SER A 150 1.81 2.00 -6.23
CA SER A 150 0.81 2.63 -7.10
C SER A 150 0.18 3.89 -6.50
N ALA A 151 0.05 3.98 -5.18
CA ALA A 151 -0.52 5.15 -4.49
C ALA A 151 0.55 6.20 -4.13
N SER A 152 1.83 5.85 -4.18
CA SER A 152 2.94 6.69 -3.71
C SER A 152 3.18 7.95 -4.55
N HIS A 153 2.59 8.06 -5.74
CA HIS A 153 2.62 9.28 -6.56
C HIS A 153 1.67 10.39 -6.06
N ARG A 154 0.78 10.07 -5.11
CA ARG A 154 -0.19 11.01 -4.55
C ARG A 154 0.24 11.47 -3.16
N LYS A 155 0.05 12.76 -2.89
CA LYS A 155 0.20 13.34 -1.55
C LYS A 155 -1.12 13.20 -0.81
N HIS A 156 -1.46 11.99 -0.37
CA HIS A 156 -2.62 11.72 0.48
C HIS A 156 -2.16 11.60 1.93
N SER A 157 -3.09 11.68 2.90
CA SER A 157 -2.74 11.56 4.32
C SER A 157 -2.03 10.23 4.62
N SER A 158 -2.56 9.10 4.15
CA SER A 158 -1.96 7.79 4.42
C SER A 158 -0.63 7.52 3.72
N THR A 159 -0.28 8.26 2.66
CA THR A 159 0.95 8.06 1.88
C THR A 159 2.01 9.15 2.12
N TYR A 160 1.60 10.32 2.59
CA TYR A 160 2.44 11.49 2.77
C TYR A 160 2.30 12.10 4.16
N GLY A 161 1.10 12.55 4.55
CA GLY A 161 0.86 13.23 5.82
C GLY A 161 1.18 12.41 7.08
N ALA A 162 0.51 11.28 7.30
CA ALA A 162 0.78 10.42 8.46
C ALA A 162 2.25 9.92 8.51
N PRO A 163 2.87 9.53 7.39
CA PRO A 163 4.30 9.24 7.38
C PRO A 163 5.18 10.40 7.83
N THR A 164 4.87 11.68 7.57
CA THR A 164 5.77 12.76 8.04
C THR A 164 5.85 12.86 9.56
N LEU A 165 4.83 12.34 10.27
CA LEU A 165 4.69 12.36 11.72
C LEU A 165 5.27 11.13 12.44
N ILE A 166 5.66 10.09 11.69
CA ILE A 166 6.27 8.87 12.23
C ILE A 166 7.78 8.89 11.97
N GLU A 167 8.58 8.63 13.00
CA GLU A 167 10.04 8.63 12.90
C GLU A 167 10.56 7.53 11.95
N HIS A 168 10.11 6.30 12.18
CA HIS A 168 10.58 5.12 11.44
C HIS A 168 9.69 4.85 10.22
N ARG A 169 10.23 5.12 9.03
CA ARG A 169 9.51 5.02 7.74
C ARG A 169 10.26 4.13 6.80
N LEU A 170 9.66 3.00 6.46
CA LEU A 170 10.32 1.94 5.73
C LEU A 170 9.58 1.62 4.42
N ALA A 171 10.33 1.20 3.41
CA ALA A 171 9.77 0.59 2.22
C ALA A 171 9.44 -0.88 2.46
N GLY A 172 8.23 -1.24 2.04
CA GLY A 172 7.74 -2.60 1.83
C GLY A 172 8.63 -3.45 0.91
N LEU A 173 8.43 -4.77 0.89
CA LEU A 173 9.16 -5.67 0.00
C LEU A 173 8.80 -5.42 -1.47
N GLN A 174 7.52 -5.25 -1.80
CA GLN A 174 7.09 -4.95 -3.16
C GLN A 174 7.55 -3.54 -3.54
N LEU A 175 7.39 -2.55 -2.67
CA LEU A 175 7.90 -1.20 -2.92
C LEU A 175 9.42 -1.18 -3.16
N LYS A 176 10.22 -1.90 -2.35
CA LYS A 176 11.67 -2.04 -2.55
C LYS A 176 11.98 -2.66 -3.91
N LYS A 177 11.25 -3.72 -4.27
CA LYS A 177 11.39 -4.42 -5.56
C LYS A 177 11.11 -3.48 -6.73
N GLU A 178 9.96 -2.79 -6.72
CA GLU A 178 9.57 -1.81 -7.76
C GLU A 178 10.61 -0.69 -7.89
N LEU A 179 11.06 -0.12 -6.78
CA LEU A 179 12.09 0.92 -6.78
C LEU A 179 13.41 0.40 -7.37
N LYS A 180 13.83 -0.82 -7.02
CA LYS A 180 15.05 -1.44 -7.58
C LYS A 180 14.94 -1.60 -9.10
N TYR A 181 13.83 -2.12 -9.61
CA TYR A 181 13.63 -2.28 -11.06
C TYR A 181 13.58 -0.94 -11.78
N LEU A 182 12.85 0.04 -11.25
CA LEU A 182 12.74 1.36 -11.87
C LEU A 182 14.06 2.12 -11.85
N THR A 183 14.81 2.04 -10.75
CA THR A 183 16.16 2.62 -10.67
C THR A 183 17.09 1.96 -11.67
N LYS A 184 17.06 0.63 -11.81
CA LYS A 184 17.86 -0.08 -12.82
C LYS A 184 17.53 0.40 -14.23
N ILE A 185 16.26 0.35 -14.63
CA ILE A 185 15.81 0.79 -15.95
C ILE A 185 16.16 2.27 -16.20
N ARG A 186 16.00 3.12 -15.18
CA ARG A 186 16.25 4.55 -15.30
C ARG A 186 17.74 4.88 -15.40
N ASP A 187 18.61 4.21 -14.64
CA ASP A 187 20.01 4.62 -14.47
C ASP A 187 20.95 3.81 -15.36
N GLU A 188 20.82 2.48 -15.37
CA GLU A 188 21.70 1.55 -16.08
C GLU A 188 20.88 0.32 -16.56
N PRO A 189 20.11 0.47 -17.65
CA PRO A 189 19.33 -0.64 -18.19
C PRO A 189 20.24 -1.70 -18.82
N ASP A 190 19.85 -2.97 -18.74
CA ASP A 190 20.56 -4.04 -19.44
C ASP A 190 20.43 -3.87 -20.96
N GLU A 191 21.50 -4.11 -21.71
CA GLU A 191 21.50 -4.05 -23.18
C GLU A 191 21.28 -5.44 -23.81
N PRO A 192 20.46 -5.54 -24.89
CA PRO A 192 19.76 -4.47 -25.57
C PRO A 192 18.50 -4.00 -24.80
N PHE A 193 18.36 -2.69 -24.58
CA PHE A 193 17.18 -2.12 -23.91
C PHE A 193 16.09 -1.76 -24.93
N ILE A 194 14.99 -2.52 -24.93
CA ILE A 194 13.84 -2.29 -25.80
C ILE A 194 12.67 -1.75 -24.98
N LEU A 195 12.15 -0.59 -25.37
CA LEU A 195 11.00 0.05 -24.74
C LEU A 195 9.72 -0.27 -25.52
N ILE A 196 8.76 -0.95 -24.88
CA ILE A 196 7.45 -1.26 -25.48
C ILE A 196 6.39 -0.37 -24.84
N VAL A 197 5.69 0.41 -25.66
CA VAL A 197 4.69 1.39 -25.24
C VAL A 197 3.35 1.04 -25.85
N GLY A 198 2.36 0.80 -25.01
CA GLY A 198 0.98 0.54 -25.45
C GLY A 198 -0.07 1.31 -24.67
N GLY A 199 -1.33 1.19 -25.09
CA GLY A 199 -2.51 1.67 -24.38
C GLY A 199 -3.18 2.90 -25.01
N LEU A 200 -4.44 3.13 -24.61
CA LEU A 200 -5.35 4.11 -25.23
C LEU A 200 -4.94 5.58 -25.01
N LYS A 201 -4.24 5.88 -23.91
CA LYS A 201 -3.85 7.24 -23.53
C LYS A 201 -2.33 7.38 -23.51
N ILE A 202 -1.74 7.52 -24.69
CA ILE A 202 -0.29 7.68 -24.83
C ILE A 202 0.18 9.04 -24.27
N TYR A 203 -0.68 10.06 -24.30
CA TYR A 203 -0.41 11.40 -23.76
C TYR A 203 -0.06 11.38 -22.27
N ASP A 204 -0.76 10.55 -21.48
CA ASP A 204 -0.51 10.40 -20.04
C ASP A 204 0.89 9.81 -19.74
N LYS A 205 1.57 9.28 -20.76
CA LYS A 205 2.86 8.58 -20.63
C LYS A 205 4.04 9.37 -21.20
N ILE A 206 3.80 10.51 -21.86
CA ILE A 206 4.83 11.26 -22.60
C ILE A 206 6.03 11.62 -21.72
N ASP A 207 5.80 12.07 -20.48
CA ASP A 207 6.90 12.50 -19.61
C ASP A 207 7.76 11.33 -19.11
N ALA A 208 7.15 10.15 -18.91
CA ALA A 208 7.89 8.93 -18.61
C ALA A 208 8.70 8.47 -19.83
N LEU A 209 8.10 8.54 -21.02
CA LEU A 209 8.77 8.18 -22.28
C LEU A 209 9.97 9.08 -22.55
N LYS A 210 9.85 10.40 -22.40
CA LYS A 210 10.97 11.35 -22.59
C LYS A 210 12.22 10.99 -21.77
N ARG A 211 12.03 10.42 -20.57
CA ARG A 211 13.12 10.03 -19.67
C ARG A 211 13.78 8.70 -20.03
N LEU A 212 13.07 7.82 -20.71
CA LEU A 212 13.53 6.46 -21.03
C LEU A 212 13.94 6.29 -22.48
N ILE A 213 13.39 7.11 -23.39
CA ILE A 213 13.60 6.99 -24.84
C ILE A 213 15.07 7.20 -25.23
N GLY A 214 15.77 8.09 -24.54
CA GLY A 214 17.19 8.35 -24.79
C GLY A 214 18.13 7.22 -24.37
N LYS A 215 17.62 6.20 -23.67
CA LYS A 215 18.38 5.02 -23.26
C LYS A 215 18.00 3.76 -24.05
N ALA A 216 16.86 3.77 -24.75
CA ALA A 216 16.36 2.61 -25.46
C ALA A 216 17.03 2.48 -26.83
N GLU A 217 17.48 1.28 -27.16
CA GLU A 217 17.98 0.95 -28.51
C GLU A 217 16.81 0.92 -29.51
N LYS A 218 15.67 0.38 -29.07
CA LYS A 218 14.45 0.28 -29.88
C LYS A 218 13.24 0.70 -29.07
N VAL A 219 12.31 1.36 -29.74
CA VAL A 219 11.02 1.77 -29.17
C VAL A 219 9.92 1.17 -30.03
N LEU A 220 9.11 0.30 -29.44
CA LEU A 220 7.96 -0.32 -30.09
C LEU A 220 6.69 0.35 -29.56
N ILE A 221 5.89 0.91 -30.46
CA ILE A 221 4.65 1.62 -30.10
C ILE A 221 3.46 0.83 -30.66
N GLY A 222 2.59 0.36 -29.76
CA GLY A 222 1.31 -0.26 -30.10
C GLY A 222 0.16 0.66 -29.72
N VAL A 223 -0.54 1.23 -30.70
CA VAL A 223 -1.78 1.99 -30.48
C VAL A 223 -2.98 1.08 -30.69
N SER A 224 -3.89 1.06 -29.73
CA SER A 224 -5.19 0.42 -29.92
C SER A 224 -6.07 1.43 -30.67
N SER A 225 -6.47 1.10 -31.89
CA SER A 225 -7.51 1.82 -32.66
C SER A 225 -8.87 1.69 -32.01
#